data_AF-A0A239BZ65-F1
#
_entry.id   AF-A0A239BZ65-F1
#
_cell.length_a   1.000
_cell.length_b   1.000
_cell.length_c   1.000
_cell.angle_alpha   90.00
_cell.angle_beta   90.00
_cell.angle_gamma   90.00
#
_symmetry.space_group_name_H-M   'P 1'
#
loop_
_entity.id
_entity.type
_entity.pdbx_description
1 polymer ?
#
loop_
_entity_poly.entity_id
_entity_poly.type
_entity_poly.pdbx_seq_one_letter_code
_entity_poly.pdbx_strand_id
1 'polypeptide(L)' 'MESIEQINYLKVPVESVYKTLTSEEGYGQVWTKKLKVKPEVGFINEFDFDEEYITKYVYPLSHQ' A
#
# COMPACT_ATOMS: atom_id res chain seq x y z
N MET A 1 15.65 0.05 -17.06
CA MET A 1 14.53 0.78 -16.43
C MET A 1 15.14 1.47 -15.23
N GLU A 2 14.94 2.77 -15.11
CA GLU A 2 15.44 3.51 -13.95
C GLU A 2 14.66 3.10 -12.70
N SER A 3 15.35 2.96 -11.57
CA SER A 3 14.77 2.59 -10.28
C SER A 3 15.17 3.60 -9.22
N ILE A 4 14.24 3.92 -8.32
CA ILE A 4 14.51 4.72 -7.14
C ILE A 4 14.61 3.75 -5.95
N GLU A 5 15.78 3.73 -5.30
CA GLU A 5 16.00 2.95 -4.08
C GLU A 5 15.87 3.84 -2.83
N GLN A 6 15.10 3.39 -1.85
CA GLN A 6 14.91 4.10 -0.58
C GLN A 6 14.94 3.12 0.60
N ILE A 7 15.63 3.50 1.68
CA ILE A 7 15.70 2.73 2.94
C ILE A 7 15.22 3.62 4.09
N ASN A 8 14.23 3.14 4.85
CA ASN A 8 13.72 3.80 6.05
C ASN A 8 13.95 2.93 7.29
N TYR A 9 14.60 3.49 8.32
CA TYR A 9 14.82 2.82 9.60
C TYR A 9 13.70 3.16 10.58
N LEU A 10 12.90 2.17 10.97
CA LEU A 10 11.78 2.34 11.87
C LEU A 10 12.02 1.56 13.17
N LYS A 11 11.87 2.22 14.33
CA LYS A 11 12.01 1.59 15.66
C LYS A 11 10.70 0.91 16.09
N VAL A 12 10.15 0.07 15.24
CA VAL A 12 8.89 -0.68 15.49
C VAL A 12 9.02 -2.11 14.96
N PRO A 13 8.21 -3.06 15.46
CA PRO A 13 8.14 -4.39 14.88
C PRO A 13 7.71 -4.36 13.41
N VAL A 14 8.26 -5.26 12.60
CA VAL A 14 7.91 -5.40 11.17
C VAL A 14 6.42 -5.69 10.97
N GLU A 15 5.81 -6.46 11.87
CA GLU A 15 4.37 -6.75 11.84
C GLU A 15 3.52 -5.49 11.94
N SER A 16 3.95 -4.50 12.74
CA SER A 16 3.25 -3.22 12.86
C SER A 16 3.30 -2.43 11.55
N VAL A 17 4.44 -2.47 10.85
CA VAL A 17 4.58 -1.85 9.53
C VAL A 17 3.68 -2.55 8.51
N TYR A 18 3.72 -3.88 8.47
CA TYR A 18 2.87 -4.67 7.58
C TYR A 18 1.38 -4.36 7.80
N LYS A 19 0.90 -4.50 9.05
CA LYS A 19 -0.50 -4.22 9.41
C LYS A 19 -0.90 -2.79 9.05
N THR A 20 -0.03 -1.82 9.26
CA THR A 20 -0.31 -0.43 8.89
C THR A 20 -0.47 -0.30 7.38
N LEU A 21 0.42 -0.86 6.57
CA LEU A 21 0.40 -0.71 5.11
C LEU A 21 -0.58 -1.64 4.39
N THR A 22 -1.26 -2.53 5.10
CA THR A 22 -2.25 -3.46 4.50
C THR A 22 -3.65 -3.34 5.11
N SER A 23 -3.89 -2.39 6.01
CA SER A 23 -5.22 -2.12 6.57
C SER A 23 -5.73 -0.76 6.12
N GLU A 24 -7.05 -0.63 5.92
CA GLU A 24 -7.66 0.66 5.57
C GLU A 24 -7.41 1.71 6.64
N GLU A 25 -7.55 1.34 7.92
CA GLU A 25 -7.31 2.23 9.05
C GLU A 25 -5.88 2.78 9.06
N GLY A 26 -4.88 1.89 8.95
CA GLY A 26 -3.46 2.25 9.03
C GLY A 26 -2.98 2.95 7.77
N TYR A 27 -3.25 2.37 6.60
CA TYR A 27 -2.73 2.89 5.34
C TYR A 27 -3.40 4.23 5.00
N GLY A 28 -4.64 4.41 5.46
CA GLY A 28 -5.34 5.68 5.37
C GLY A 28 -4.73 6.82 6.18
N GLN A 29 -3.87 6.54 7.17
CA GLN A 29 -3.08 7.58 7.86
C GLN A 29 -1.81 7.97 7.10
N VAL A 30 -1.33 7.11 6.20
CA VAL A 30 -0.03 7.27 5.52
C VAL A 30 -0.19 7.83 4.10
N TRP A 31 -1.27 7.47 3.40
CA TRP A 31 -1.39 7.70 1.96
C TRP A 31 -2.57 8.61 1.59
N THR A 32 -3.81 8.13 1.71
CA THR A 32 -5.06 8.91 1.50
C THR A 32 -6.17 8.35 2.39
N LYS A 33 -7.16 9.13 2.81
CA LYS A 33 -8.32 8.62 3.58
C LYS A 33 -9.31 7.82 2.73
N LYS A 34 -9.30 8.00 1.41
CA LYS A 34 -10.23 7.36 0.48
C LYS A 34 -9.52 6.21 -0.20
N LEU A 35 -9.59 5.04 0.42
CA LEU A 35 -8.97 3.84 -0.12
C LEU A 35 -9.82 2.59 0.12
N LYS A 36 -9.53 1.56 -0.67
CA LYS A 36 -9.96 0.18 -0.41
C LYS A 36 -8.74 -0.72 -0.55
N VAL A 37 -8.36 -1.40 0.52
CA VAL A 37 -7.19 -2.29 0.53
C VAL A 37 -7.52 -3.59 1.25
N LYS A 38 -6.87 -4.69 0.81
CA LYS A 38 -6.92 -5.97 1.50
C LYS A 38 -5.57 -6.67 1.41
N PRO A 39 -5.08 -7.33 2.47
CA PRO A 39 -3.86 -8.14 2.45
C PRO A 39 -4.06 -9.46 1.69
N GLU A 40 -4.53 -9.39 0.45
CA GLU A 40 -4.86 -10.54 -0.39
C GLU A 40 -4.14 -10.41 -1.74
N VAL A 41 -3.37 -11.42 -2.10
CA VAL A 41 -2.65 -11.45 -3.37
C VAL A 41 -3.64 -11.43 -4.53
N GLY A 42 -3.40 -10.58 -5.53
CA GLY A 42 -4.32 -10.41 -6.66
C GLY A 42 -5.49 -9.45 -6.38
N PHE A 43 -5.70 -9.00 -5.13
CA PHE A 43 -6.65 -7.93 -4.86
C PHE A 43 -6.18 -6.61 -5.50
N ILE A 44 -7.11 -5.89 -6.13
CA ILE A 44 -6.87 -4.58 -6.70
C ILE A 44 -7.15 -3.54 -5.61
N ASN A 45 -6.08 -2.98 -5.04
CA ASN A 45 -6.19 -1.86 -4.11
C ASN A 45 -6.56 -0.58 -4.89
N GLU A 46 -7.46 0.21 -4.33
CA GLU A 46 -7.94 1.47 -4.91
C GLU A 46 -7.55 2.63 -3.98
N PHE A 47 -6.99 3.70 -4.56
CA PHE A 47 -6.63 4.92 -3.84
C PHE A 47 -7.18 6.13 -4.60
N ASP A 48 -7.95 6.95 -3.89
CA ASP A 48 -8.54 8.17 -4.41
C ASP A 48 -7.89 9.38 -3.70
N PHE A 49 -7.35 10.27 -4.51
CA PHE A 49 -6.65 11.48 -4.08
C PHE A 49 -7.46 12.75 -4.35
N ASP A 50 -8.75 12.62 -4.62
CA ASP A 50 -9.60 13.72 -5.13
C ASP A 50 -9.12 14.24 -6.50
N GLU A 51 -8.61 13.33 -7.32
CA GLU A 51 -8.21 13.57 -8.71
C GLU A 51 -9.25 13.00 -9.69
N GLU A 52 -9.08 13.22 -10.99
CA GLU A 52 -10.01 12.75 -12.03
C GLU A 52 -10.01 11.22 -12.22
N TYR A 53 -9.08 10.50 -11.57
CA TYR A 53 -8.95 9.05 -11.69
C TYR A 53 -8.58 8.39 -10.35
N ILE A 54 -8.94 7.11 -10.24
CA ILE A 54 -8.58 6.25 -9.11
C ILE A 54 -7.27 5.53 -9.44
N THR A 55 -6.28 5.65 -8.57
CA THR A 55 -5.05 4.87 -8.67
C THR A 55 -5.32 3.43 -8.25
N LYS A 56 -4.88 2.47 -9.08
CA LYS A 56 -5.07 1.03 -8.85
C LYS A 56 -3.74 0.32 -8.73
N TYR A 57 -3.59 -0.50 -7.69
CA TYR A 57 -2.37 -1.29 -7.44
C TYR A 57 -2.70 -2.72 -7.05
N VAL A 58 -2.09 -3.68 -7.73
CA VAL A 58 -2.24 -5.11 -7.44
C VAL A 58 -1.00 -5.62 -6.75
N TYR A 59 -1.18 -6.35 -5.64
CA TYR A 59 -0.08 -7.09 -5.06
C TYR A 59 0.38 -8.15 -6.07
N PRO A 60 1.63 -8.06 -6.54
CA PRO A 60 2.10 -8.92 -7.61
C PRO A 60 2.03 -10.38 -7.18
N LEU A 61 1.50 -11.23 -8.07
CA LEU A 61 1.70 -12.66 -7.96
C LEU A 61 3.21 -12.90 -8.00
N SER A 62 3.74 -13.63 -7.02
CA SER A 62 5.11 -14.14 -7.11
C SER A 62 5.22 -14.90 -8.42
N HIS A 63 6.07 -14.42 -9.33
CA HIS A 63 6.44 -15.20 -10.51
C HIS A 63 7.17 -16.44 -9.98
N GLN A 64 6.55 -17.61 -10.11
CA GLN A 64 7.28 -18.88 -10.06
C GLN A 64 8.08 -19.03 -11.35
#